data_AF-A0AAV0KMG9-F1
#
_entry.id   AF-A0AAV0KMG9-F1
#
_cell.length_a   1.000
_cell.length_b   1.000
_cell.length_c   1.000
_cell.angle_alpha   90.00
_cell.angle_beta   90.00
_cell.angle_gamma   90.00
#
_symmetry.space_group_name_H-M   'P 1'
#
loop_
_entity.id
_entity.type
_entity.pdbx_description
1 polymer ?
#
loop_
_entity_poly.entity_id
_entity_poly.type
_entity_poly.pdbx_seq_one_letter_code
_entity_poly.pdbx_strand_id
1 'polypeptide(L)'
;MPSRLADAFRAHPVHLQPKHLHDFTSLKELPDSYKWASDEDQYRAQPDPAHHEPVPVVDLSDPNALEEIGHACRRWGVFQVVNHGVPTTVLDRMENVAKSFFSLPAQQKLKAARSPDGISGYGLARISSFFPKLMWSEGFTMVGSPLEHFRRVWPHDYTQLWYHSFFHISCFKLILR
;
A
#
# COMPACT_ATOMS: atom_id res chain seq x y z
N MET A 1 19.61 -17.07 -6.68
CA MET A 1 18.53 -16.32 -6.00
C MET A 1 18.88 -14.85 -6.04
N PRO A 2 17.97 -13.93 -6.43
CA PRO A 2 18.27 -12.50 -6.43
C PRO A 2 18.53 -12.04 -4.99
N SER A 3 19.69 -11.44 -4.72
CA SER A 3 20.12 -11.08 -3.36
C SER A 3 19.51 -9.77 -2.85
N ARG A 4 18.83 -9.00 -3.71
CA ARG A 4 18.13 -7.76 -3.38
C ARG A 4 16.74 -7.73 -4.01
N LEU A 5 15.79 -7.09 -3.31
CA LEU A 5 14.41 -6.88 -3.80
C LEU A 5 14.37 -6.24 -5.20
N ALA A 6 15.29 -5.31 -5.47
CA ALA A 6 15.46 -4.69 -6.78
C ALA A 6 15.80 -5.69 -7.90
N ASP A 7 16.57 -6.74 -7.61
CA ASP A 7 16.98 -7.74 -8.60
C ASP A 7 15.82 -8.67 -8.98
N ALA A 8 15.01 -9.08 -7.99
CA ALA A 8 13.80 -9.86 -8.23
C ALA A 8 12.83 -9.13 -9.17
N PHE A 9 12.79 -7.81 -9.02
CA PHE A 9 11.92 -6.90 -9.74
C PHE A 9 12.41 -6.53 -11.14
N ARG A 10 13.72 -6.50 -11.36
CA ARG A 10 14.31 -6.38 -12.71
C ARG A 10 14.04 -7.62 -13.55
N ALA A 11 14.04 -8.80 -12.95
CA ALA A 11 13.72 -10.05 -13.64
C ALA A 11 12.22 -10.17 -14.03
N HIS A 12 11.35 -9.38 -13.40
CA HIS A 12 9.88 -9.42 -13.60
C HIS A 12 9.33 -7.99 -13.78
N PRO A 13 9.58 -7.34 -14.93
CA PRO A 13 9.14 -5.98 -15.15
C PRO A 13 7.61 -5.88 -15.19
N VAL A 14 7.06 -4.86 -14.52
CA VAL A 14 5.62 -4.58 -14.52
C VAL A 14 5.36 -3.34 -15.36
N HIS A 15 4.85 -3.55 -16.57
CA HIS A 15 4.49 -2.45 -17.45
C HIS A 15 3.14 -1.86 -17.04
N LEU A 16 3.16 -0.62 -16.58
CA LEU A 16 1.97 0.19 -16.43
C LEU A 16 1.43 0.51 -17.82
N GLN A 17 0.38 -0.19 -18.23
CA GLN A 17 -0.34 0.13 -19.45
C GLN A 17 -1.41 1.18 -19.13
N PRO A 18 -1.57 2.26 -19.92
CA PRO A 18 -2.59 3.28 -19.70
C PRO A 18 -4.01 2.71 -19.58
N LYS A 19 -4.30 1.62 -20.31
CA LYS A 19 -5.57 0.87 -20.23
C LYS A 19 -5.82 0.19 -18.88
N HIS A 20 -4.82 0.03 -18.01
CA HIS A 20 -4.98 -0.55 -16.66
C HIS A 20 -5.30 0.51 -15.61
N LEU A 21 -5.22 1.80 -15.97
CA LEU A 21 -5.56 2.92 -15.12
C LEU A 21 -6.94 3.40 -15.56
N HIS A 22 -7.94 2.59 -15.24
CA HIS A 22 -9.32 3.02 -15.43
C HIS A 22 -9.63 4.17 -14.49
N ASP A 23 -10.40 5.13 -14.98
CA ASP A 23 -11.15 5.99 -14.08
C ASP A 23 -12.20 5.12 -13.38
N PHE A 24 -11.89 4.72 -12.14
CA PHE A 24 -12.75 3.87 -11.32
C PHE A 24 -14.14 4.50 -11.10
N THR A 25 -14.30 5.80 -11.33
CA THR A 25 -15.57 6.51 -11.14
C THR A 25 -16.46 6.52 -12.38
N SER A 26 -15.93 6.20 -13.57
CA SER A 26 -16.68 6.25 -14.83
C SER A 26 -17.15 4.89 -15.34
N LEU A 27 -16.77 3.79 -14.68
CA LEU A 27 -17.10 2.44 -15.12
C LEU A 27 -18.55 2.07 -14.78
N LYS A 28 -19.31 1.64 -15.79
CA LYS A 28 -20.70 1.15 -15.61
C LYS A 28 -20.77 -0.28 -15.10
N GLU A 29 -19.77 -1.09 -15.45
CA GLU A 29 -19.67 -2.51 -15.10
C GLU A 29 -18.24 -2.85 -14.71
N LEU A 30 -18.09 -3.85 -13.84
CA LEU A 30 -16.78 -4.35 -13.42
C LEU A 30 -16.13 -5.13 -14.58
N PRO A 31 -14.95 -4.71 -15.09
CA PRO A 31 -14.30 -5.43 -16.18
C PRO A 31 -13.84 -6.84 -15.74
N ASP A 32 -13.81 -7.78 -16.68
CA ASP A 32 -13.39 -9.17 -16.43
C ASP A 32 -11.96 -9.30 -15.90
N SER A 33 -11.10 -8.31 -16.16
CA SER A 33 -9.74 -8.22 -15.61
C SER A 33 -9.74 -8.03 -14.09
N TYR A 34 -10.78 -7.43 -13.51
CA TYR A 34 -10.95 -7.21 -12.06
C TYR A 34 -11.93 -8.20 -11.43
N LYS A 35 -12.56 -9.07 -12.22
CA LYS A 35 -13.49 -10.08 -11.73
C LYS A 35 -12.73 -11.33 -11.29
N TRP A 36 -12.60 -11.51 -9.99
CA TRP A 36 -12.03 -12.70 -9.38
C TRP A 36 -13.06 -13.84 -9.38
N ALA A 37 -12.62 -15.06 -9.67
CA ALA A 37 -13.52 -16.22 -9.69
C ALA A 37 -13.92 -16.64 -8.27
N SER A 38 -15.13 -17.18 -8.12
CA SER A 38 -15.73 -17.56 -6.84
C SER A 38 -15.07 -18.73 -6.13
N ASP A 39 -14.14 -19.47 -6.74
CA ASP A 39 -13.42 -20.53 -6.02
C ASP A 39 -12.50 -19.94 -4.94
N GLU A 40 -12.09 -18.67 -5.06
CA GLU A 40 -11.44 -17.89 -3.99
C GLU A 40 -12.45 -17.35 -2.95
N ASP A 41 -13.75 -17.32 -3.24
CA ASP A 41 -14.80 -17.05 -2.23
C ASP A 41 -14.93 -18.20 -1.21
N GLN A 42 -14.27 -19.36 -1.41
CA GLN A 42 -14.11 -20.36 -0.34
C GLN A 42 -13.30 -19.82 0.86
N TYR A 43 -12.50 -18.77 0.65
CA TYR A 43 -11.82 -18.03 1.72
C TYR A 43 -12.61 -16.83 2.23
N ARG A 44 -13.85 -16.58 1.75
CA ARG A 44 -14.77 -15.79 2.58
C ARG A 44 -14.89 -16.56 3.86
N ALA A 45 -14.25 -16.06 4.92
CA ALA A 45 -14.42 -16.57 6.26
C ALA A 45 -15.92 -16.63 6.52
N GLN A 46 -16.49 -17.84 6.44
CA GLN A 46 -17.72 -18.14 7.13
C GLN A 46 -17.34 -17.86 8.59
N PRO A 47 -17.91 -16.83 9.23
CA PRO A 47 -17.55 -16.56 10.60
C PRO A 47 -17.90 -17.81 11.40
N ASP A 48 -16.88 -18.54 11.86
CA ASP A 48 -17.09 -19.63 12.79
C ASP A 48 -17.55 -18.98 14.09
N PRO A 49 -18.83 -19.13 14.48
CA PRO A 49 -19.36 -18.47 15.66
C PRO A 49 -18.65 -18.91 16.95
N ALA A 50 -17.86 -20.00 16.92
CA ALA A 50 -17.10 -20.50 18.05
C ALA A 50 -15.65 -19.97 18.15
N HIS A 51 -15.09 -19.34 17.11
CA HIS A 51 -13.63 -19.07 17.04
C HIS A 51 -13.24 -17.71 16.44
N HIS A 52 -13.92 -16.63 16.81
CA HIS A 52 -13.47 -15.26 16.51
C HIS A 52 -12.54 -14.72 17.61
N GLU A 53 -11.28 -15.16 17.62
CA GLU A 53 -10.24 -14.40 18.34
C GLU A 53 -9.92 -13.11 17.56
N PRO A 54 -10.08 -11.91 18.16
CA PRO A 54 -9.73 -10.67 17.49
C PRO A 54 -8.23 -10.60 17.23
N VAL A 55 -7.83 -9.86 16.19
CA VAL A 55 -6.41 -9.58 15.93
C VAL A 55 -5.80 -8.90 17.16
N PRO A 56 -4.68 -9.42 17.71
CA PRO A 56 -4.06 -8.85 18.91
C PRO A 56 -3.72 -7.38 18.74
N VAL A 57 -3.88 -6.61 19.82
CA VAL A 57 -3.41 -5.23 19.93
C VAL A 57 -2.29 -5.22 20.95
N VAL A 58 -1.10 -4.80 20.53
CA VAL A 58 0.09 -4.70 21.38
C VAL A 58 0.31 -3.24 21.78
N ASP A 59 0.40 -2.99 23.08
CA ASP A 59 0.81 -1.69 23.61
C ASP A 59 2.34 -1.62 23.69
N LEU A 60 2.99 -0.77 22.87
CA LEU A 60 4.45 -0.66 22.87
C LEU A 60 5.03 0.05 24.10
N SER A 61 4.18 0.59 24.97
CA SER A 61 4.59 1.11 26.28
C SER A 61 4.60 0.06 27.39
N ASP A 62 4.04 -1.14 27.14
CA ASP A 62 4.06 -2.25 28.09
C ASP A 62 5.47 -2.89 28.17
N PRO A 63 6.02 -3.14 29.37
CA PRO A 63 7.29 -3.86 29.53
C PRO A 63 7.34 -5.24 28.87
N ASN A 64 6.19 -5.90 28.68
CA ASN A 64 6.05 -7.23 28.08
C ASN A 64 5.74 -7.19 26.58
N ALA A 65 5.71 -6.01 25.94
CA ALA A 65 5.35 -5.86 24.52
C ALA A 65 6.13 -6.80 23.59
N LEU A 66 7.40 -7.09 23.89
CA LEU A 66 8.22 -8.02 23.10
C LEU A 66 7.68 -9.46 23.13
N GLU A 67 7.22 -9.93 24.29
CA GLU A 67 6.62 -11.25 24.45
C GLU A 67 5.28 -11.33 23.71
N GLU A 68 4.46 -10.29 23.85
CA GLU A 68 3.18 -10.18 23.16
C GLU A 68 3.34 -10.18 21.63
N ILE A 69 4.32 -9.43 21.11
CA ILE A 69 4.67 -9.46 19.68
C ILE A 69 5.07 -10.86 19.26
N GLY A 70 5.93 -11.53 20.04
CA GLY A 70 6.36 -12.90 19.76
C GLY A 70 5.19 -13.88 19.71
N HIS A 71 4.28 -13.77 20.67
CA HIS A 71 3.06 -14.58 20.73
C HIS A 71 2.13 -14.29 19.54
N ALA A 72 1.90 -13.01 19.24
CA ALA A 72 1.08 -12.57 18.13
C ALA A 72 1.61 -13.07 16.77
N CYS A 73 2.92 -12.97 16.55
CA CYS A 73 3.59 -13.48 15.36
C CYS A 73 3.41 -15.00 15.19
N ARG A 74 3.56 -15.78 16.28
CA ARG A 74 3.46 -17.25 16.21
C ARG A 74 2.04 -17.75 15.99
N ARG A 75 1.04 -17.09 16.57
CA ARG A 75 -0.35 -17.57 16.56
C ARG A 75 -1.23 -16.91 15.49
N TRP A 76 -1.02 -15.62 15.19
CA TRP A 76 -1.81 -14.89 14.18
C TRP A 76 -1.02 -14.49 12.94
N GLY A 77 0.29 -14.28 13.06
CA GLY A 77 1.12 -13.72 11.99
C GLY A 77 0.86 -12.22 11.69
N VAL A 78 -0.06 -11.59 12.43
CA VAL A 78 -0.44 -10.18 12.34
C VAL A 78 -0.86 -9.65 13.71
N PHE A 79 -0.64 -8.36 13.95
CA PHE A 79 -1.08 -7.64 15.15
C PHE A 79 -1.20 -6.15 14.84
N GLN A 80 -1.95 -5.43 15.68
CA GLN A 80 -2.00 -3.98 15.71
C GLN A 80 -1.06 -3.45 16.80
N VAL A 81 -0.54 -2.25 16.64
CA VAL A 81 0.29 -1.57 17.65
C VAL A 81 -0.37 -0.28 18.09
N VAL A 82 -0.32 0.01 19.39
CA VAL A 82 -0.70 1.29 19.99
C VAL A 82 0.45 1.84 20.82
N ASN A 83 0.37 3.13 21.19
CA ASN A 83 1.41 3.83 21.96
C ASN A 83 2.83 3.72 21.36
N HIS A 84 2.90 3.67 20.03
CA HIS A 84 4.13 3.48 19.26
C HIS A 84 5.06 4.72 19.20
N GLY A 85 4.74 5.80 19.91
CA GLY A 85 5.54 7.03 19.96
C GLY A 85 5.49 7.92 18.71
N VAL A 86 5.05 7.41 17.55
CA VAL A 86 4.80 8.25 16.36
C VAL A 86 3.69 9.28 16.64
N PRO A 87 3.95 10.59 16.49
CA PRO A 87 2.93 11.62 16.72
C PRO A 87 1.78 11.51 15.73
N THR A 88 0.54 11.69 16.21
CA THR A 88 -0.66 11.67 15.37
C THR A 88 -0.60 12.70 14.24
N THR A 89 0.00 13.87 14.50
CA THR A 89 0.19 14.92 13.49
C THR A 89 1.02 14.46 12.28
N VAL A 90 1.93 13.50 12.45
CA VAL A 90 2.67 12.89 11.33
C VAL A 90 1.75 11.99 10.50
N LEU A 91 0.92 11.19 11.17
CA LEU A 91 -0.07 10.32 10.52
C LEU A 91 -1.11 11.14 9.74
N ASP A 92 -1.64 12.20 10.35
CA ASP A 92 -2.62 13.11 9.73
C ASP A 92 -2.04 13.78 8.48
N ARG A 93 -0.78 14.25 8.55
CA ARG A 93 -0.08 14.85 7.40
C ARG A 93 0.12 13.85 6.29
N MET A 94 0.57 12.63 6.61
CA MET A 94 0.73 11.56 5.63
C MET A 94 -0.59 11.26 4.94
N GLU A 95 -1.67 11.11 5.69
CA GLU A 95 -3.00 10.84 5.16
C GLU A 95 -3.48 11.97 4.25
N ASN A 96 -3.26 13.23 4.64
CA ASN A 96 -3.60 14.41 3.83
C ASN A 96 -2.80 14.46 2.52
N VAL A 97 -1.50 14.17 2.55
CA VAL A 97 -0.66 14.10 1.33
C VAL A 97 -1.15 12.99 0.41
N ALA A 98 -1.45 11.81 0.96
CA ALA A 98 -1.97 10.69 0.19
C ALA A 98 -3.32 11.03 -0.47
N LYS A 99 -4.29 11.55 0.31
CA LYS A 99 -5.59 12.02 -0.20
C LYS A 99 -5.42 13.04 -1.31
N SER A 100 -4.56 14.04 -1.10
CA SER A 100 -4.26 15.08 -2.08
C SER A 100 -3.68 14.50 -3.37
N PHE A 101 -2.76 13.55 -3.26
CA PHE A 101 -2.18 12.87 -4.42
C PHE A 101 -3.23 12.07 -5.21
N PHE A 102 -3.98 11.20 -4.54
CA PHE A 102 -4.90 10.28 -5.23
C PHE A 102 -6.15 10.98 -5.78
N SER A 103 -6.49 12.15 -5.25
CA SER A 103 -7.53 13.04 -5.78
C SER A 103 -7.13 13.77 -7.06
N LEU A 104 -5.84 13.73 -7.46
CA LEU A 104 -5.39 14.32 -8.72
C LEU A 104 -5.94 13.54 -9.93
N PRO A 105 -6.13 14.21 -11.09
CA PRO A 105 -6.42 13.55 -12.35
C PRO A 105 -5.39 12.46 -12.69
N ALA A 106 -5.82 11.37 -13.31
CA ALA A 106 -4.94 10.25 -13.67
C ALA A 106 -3.69 10.70 -14.46
N GLN A 107 -3.83 11.66 -15.38
CA GLN A 107 -2.71 12.20 -16.16
C GLN A 107 -1.65 12.91 -15.29
N GLN A 108 -2.06 13.56 -14.20
CA GLN A 108 -1.14 14.17 -13.24
C GLN A 108 -0.40 13.09 -12.44
N LYS A 109 -1.13 12.09 -11.92
CA LYS A 109 -0.55 10.95 -11.16
C LYS A 109 0.45 10.16 -12.00
N LEU A 110 0.17 10.00 -13.30
CA LEU A 110 1.05 9.32 -14.26
C LEU A 110 2.44 9.98 -14.43
N LYS A 111 2.61 11.26 -14.10
CA LYS A 111 3.95 11.89 -14.09
C LYS A 111 4.88 11.27 -13.05
N ALA A 112 4.30 10.64 -12.03
CA ALA A 112 4.96 9.89 -10.99
C ALA A 112 5.02 8.38 -11.28
N ALA A 113 4.67 7.92 -12.48
CA ALA A 113 4.62 6.50 -12.81
C ALA A 113 5.96 5.81 -12.55
N ARG A 114 5.88 4.63 -11.91
CA ARG A 114 7.02 3.76 -11.68
C ARG A 114 7.56 3.21 -13.00
N SER A 115 8.88 3.15 -13.17
CA SER A 115 9.48 2.47 -14.33
C SER A 115 9.18 0.97 -14.28
N PRO A 116 9.16 0.24 -15.42
CA PRO A 116 8.81 -1.18 -15.42
C PRO A 116 9.67 -2.05 -14.50
N ASP A 117 10.95 -1.72 -14.37
CA ASP A 117 11.95 -2.35 -13.51
C ASP A 117 12.06 -1.71 -12.12
N GLY A 118 11.49 -0.52 -11.93
CA GLY A 118 11.59 0.28 -10.70
C GLY A 118 10.70 -0.22 -9.57
N ILE A 119 10.99 0.24 -8.36
CA ILE A 119 10.21 -0.09 -7.15
C ILE A 119 9.31 1.07 -6.72
N SER A 120 9.85 2.29 -6.75
CA SER A 120 9.14 3.49 -6.31
C SER A 120 8.33 4.13 -7.43
N GLY A 121 7.22 4.76 -7.07
CA GLY A 121 6.35 5.51 -7.97
C GLY A 121 4.90 5.01 -7.97
N TYR A 122 4.09 5.73 -8.72
CA TYR A 122 2.67 5.47 -8.93
C TYR A 122 2.44 4.24 -9.83
N GLY A 123 1.46 3.42 -9.49
CA GLY A 123 1.02 2.29 -10.30
C GLY A 123 0.30 1.19 -9.50
N LEU A 124 0.11 0.04 -10.13
CA LEU A 124 -0.44 -1.14 -9.47
C LEU A 124 0.54 -1.66 -8.40
N ALA A 125 -0.01 -2.26 -7.34
CA ALA A 125 0.80 -2.94 -6.34
C ALA A 125 1.65 -4.02 -7.02
N ARG A 126 2.96 -4.10 -6.74
CA ARG A 126 3.82 -5.09 -7.44
C ARG A 126 3.36 -6.53 -7.24
N ILE A 127 2.72 -6.83 -6.11
CA ILE A 127 2.18 -8.15 -5.86
C ILE A 127 1.09 -8.54 -6.87
N SER A 128 0.44 -7.56 -7.53
CA SER A 128 -0.60 -7.82 -8.53
C SER A 128 -0.08 -8.64 -9.72
N SER A 129 1.23 -8.62 -10.02
CA SER A 129 1.80 -9.42 -11.11
C SER A 129 1.82 -10.92 -10.82
N PHE A 130 1.62 -11.35 -9.57
CA PHE A 130 1.53 -12.76 -9.20
C PHE A 130 0.12 -13.32 -9.34
N PHE A 131 -0.86 -12.50 -9.71
CA PHE A 131 -2.24 -12.90 -9.83
C PHE A 131 -2.73 -12.79 -11.28
N PRO A 132 -3.63 -13.69 -11.72
CA PRO A 132 -4.20 -13.66 -13.07
C PRO A 132 -5.22 -12.52 -13.25
N LYS A 133 -5.63 -11.87 -12.17
CA LYS A 133 -6.63 -10.79 -12.13
C LYS A 133 -6.04 -9.54 -11.47
N LEU A 134 -6.54 -8.38 -11.87
CA LEU A 134 -6.16 -7.09 -11.32
C LEU A 134 -6.90 -6.83 -10.01
N MET A 135 -6.20 -6.19 -9.08
CA MET A 135 -6.79 -5.69 -7.84
C MET A 135 -7.53 -4.39 -8.13
N TRP A 136 -8.69 -4.17 -7.51
CA TRP A 136 -9.41 -2.89 -7.60
C TRP A 136 -8.73 -1.83 -6.73
N SER A 137 -7.56 -1.39 -7.16
CA SER A 137 -6.74 -0.43 -6.43
C SER A 137 -5.82 0.35 -7.36
N GLU A 138 -5.45 1.54 -6.89
CA GLU A 138 -4.27 2.25 -7.31
C GLU A 138 -3.32 2.40 -6.11
N GLY A 139 -2.03 2.62 -6.39
CA GLY A 139 -1.04 2.73 -5.33
C GLY A 139 0.14 3.59 -5.71
N PHE A 140 0.89 4.00 -4.69
CA PHE A 140 2.18 4.64 -4.83
C PHE A 140 3.15 3.92 -3.91
N THR A 141 4.23 3.37 -4.46
CA THR A 141 5.25 2.70 -3.66
C THR A 141 6.40 3.68 -3.37
N MET A 142 6.84 3.74 -2.11
CA MET A 142 7.97 4.56 -1.68
C MET A 142 9.09 3.68 -1.15
N VAL A 143 10.19 3.58 -1.89
CA VAL A 143 11.48 3.09 -1.40
C VAL A 143 12.46 4.25 -1.47
N GLY A 144 12.97 4.67 -0.31
CA GLY A 144 13.78 5.87 -0.19
C GLY A 144 12.96 7.16 -0.36
N SER A 145 13.56 8.18 -0.98
CA SER A 145 12.91 9.48 -1.13
C SER A 145 11.89 9.52 -2.28
N PRO A 146 10.64 9.96 -2.05
CA PRO A 146 9.67 10.21 -3.11
C PRO A 146 9.86 11.55 -3.84
N LEU A 147 10.87 12.36 -3.46
CA LEU A 147 11.00 13.77 -3.87
C LEU A 147 10.96 13.96 -5.39
N GLU A 148 11.67 13.14 -6.15
CA GLU A 148 11.70 13.24 -7.61
C GLU A 148 10.34 12.96 -8.26
N HIS A 149 9.57 12.03 -7.69
CA HIS A 149 8.21 11.77 -8.16
C HIS A 149 7.28 12.94 -7.83
N PHE A 150 7.37 13.48 -6.60
CA PHE A 150 6.55 14.61 -6.17
C PHE A 150 6.89 15.90 -6.92
N ARG A 151 8.16 16.13 -7.27
CA ARG A 151 8.58 17.24 -8.15
C ARG A 151 7.88 17.22 -9.50
N ARG A 152 7.70 16.04 -10.09
CA ARG A 152 7.02 15.88 -11.38
C ARG A 152 5.53 16.15 -11.28
N VAL A 153 4.92 15.84 -10.14
CA VAL A 153 3.47 15.98 -9.91
C VAL A 153 3.11 17.41 -9.45
N TRP A 154 3.86 17.97 -8.51
CA TRP A 154 3.67 19.30 -7.92
C TRP A 154 4.91 20.19 -8.13
N PRO A 155 5.20 20.64 -9.36
CA PRO A 155 6.44 21.36 -9.66
C PRO A 155 6.66 22.64 -8.86
N HIS A 156 5.60 23.27 -8.34
CA HIS A 156 5.67 24.53 -7.60
C HIS A 156 5.50 24.36 -6.08
N ASP A 157 4.96 23.23 -5.59
CA ASP A 157 4.54 23.07 -4.18
C ASP A 157 5.13 21.81 -3.50
N TYR A 158 6.03 21.08 -4.16
CA TYR A 158 6.54 19.78 -3.67
C TYR A 158 7.36 19.87 -2.37
N THR A 159 7.95 21.03 -2.05
CA THR A 159 8.82 21.20 -0.87
C THR A 159 8.04 21.33 0.43
N GLN A 160 6.85 21.94 0.41
CA GLN A 160 6.00 22.07 1.61
C GLN A 160 5.43 20.72 2.08
N LEU A 161 5.25 19.78 1.15
CA LEU A 161 4.73 18.43 1.43
C LEU A 161 5.81 17.47 1.95
N TRP A 162 7.10 17.75 1.64
CA TRP A 162 8.21 16.81 1.87
C TRP A 162 9.06 17.14 3.12
N TYR A 163 9.37 18.41 3.37
CA TYR A 163 10.34 18.80 4.43
C TYR A 163 9.87 18.56 5.88
N HIS A 164 8.59 18.25 6.10
CA HIS A 164 8.02 18.06 7.43
C HIS A 164 7.47 16.66 7.71
N SER A 165 7.71 15.69 6.80
CA SER A 165 6.85 14.49 6.78
C SER A 165 7.48 13.16 7.15
N PHE A 166 8.79 12.88 7.06
CA PHE A 166 9.25 11.50 7.36
C PHE A 166 10.64 11.32 7.99
N PHE A 167 10.63 10.76 9.21
CA PHE A 167 11.49 9.64 9.60
C PHE A 167 10.85 8.32 9.12
N HIS A 168 11.69 7.37 8.74
CA HIS A 168 11.39 6.05 8.14
C HIS A 168 10.10 5.36 8.64
N ILE A 169 9.04 5.28 7.82
CA ILE A 169 7.88 4.38 8.06
C ILE A 169 7.46 3.73 6.75
N SER A 170 7.63 2.41 6.66
CA SER A 170 6.99 1.57 5.65
C SER A 170 5.50 1.47 5.97
N CYS A 171 4.66 2.21 5.25
CA CYS A 171 3.22 2.19 5.47
C CYS A 171 2.59 0.96 4.81
N PHE A 172 2.29 -0.05 5.61
CA PHE A 172 1.15 -0.94 5.34
C PHE A 172 -0.01 -0.48 6.22
N LYS A 173 -0.89 0.35 5.67
CA LYS A 173 -2.28 0.42 6.14
C LYS A 173 -3.16 0.03 4.94
N LEU A 174 -3.22 -1.28 4.69
CA LEU A 174 -4.23 -1.86 3.83
C LEU A 174 -5.44 -2.18 4.71
N ILE A 175 -6.28 -1.19 5.00
CA ILE A 175 -7.67 -1.44 5.41
C ILE A 175 -8.51 -0.39 4.70
N LEU A 176 -9.06 -0.79 3.56
CA LEU A 176 -10.37 -0.30 3.13
C LEU A 176 -11.39 -0.98 4.04
N ARG A 177 -11.88 -0.23 5.03
CA ARG A 177 -13.25 -0.30 5.54
C ARG A 177 -13.65 1.11 5.95
#